data_AF-A0A1A2Z6U8-F1
#
_entry.id   AF-A0A1A2Z6U8-F1
#
_cell.length_a   1.000
_cell.length_b   1.000
_cell.length_c   1.000
_cell.angle_alpha   90.00
_cell.angle_beta   90.00
_cell.angle_gamma   90.00
#
_symmetry.space_group_name_H-M   'P 1'
#
loop_
_entity.id
_entity.type
_entity.pdbx_description
1 polymer ?
#
loop_
_entity_poly.entity_id
_entity_poly.type
_entity_poly.pdbx_seq_one_letter_code
_entity_poly.pdbx_strand_id
1 'polypeptide(L)'
;MTDLSRSRPIDRWERSAHPERRCTAHRKNGDQCKNAARHGTNVCDFHGAKAPQVKRKARQRIEEAADRMACELLKMATDDNVADSVKLAAIRDALDRAGLAAKNAVEVEVGPPKPYQVILETIEAGSRADYRRSIGQLDAIELQ
;
A
#
# COMPACT_ATOMS: atom_id res chain seq x y z
N MET A 1 -53.14 -3.89 -29.71
CA MET A 1 -52.08 -4.86 -29.39
C MET A 1 -50.83 -4.09 -29.06
N THR A 2 -50.51 -3.93 -27.78
CA THR A 2 -49.33 -3.20 -27.33
C THR A 2 -48.11 -4.04 -27.66
N ASP A 3 -47.25 -3.51 -28.54
CA ASP A 3 -46.04 -4.18 -29.00
C ASP A 3 -45.04 -4.34 -27.83
N LEU A 4 -45.07 -5.50 -27.19
CA LEU A 4 -44.17 -5.89 -26.09
C LEU A 4 -42.76 -6.29 -26.60
N SER A 5 -42.46 -6.19 -27.90
CA SER A 5 -41.25 -6.77 -28.50
C SER A 5 -39.98 -5.92 -28.41
N ARG A 6 -40.03 -4.73 -27.79
CA ARG A 6 -38.87 -3.81 -27.72
C ARG A 6 -38.41 -3.48 -26.30
N SER A 7 -38.46 -4.43 -25.38
CA SER A 7 -37.74 -4.30 -24.12
C SER A 7 -36.23 -4.42 -24.39
N ARG A 8 -35.53 -3.28 -24.47
CA ARG A 8 -34.06 -3.27 -24.51
C ARG A 8 -33.54 -4.02 -23.27
N PRO A 9 -32.45 -4.81 -23.37
CA PRO A 9 -31.87 -5.46 -22.21
C PRO A 9 -31.45 -4.38 -21.22
N ILE A 10 -32.13 -4.30 -20.09
CA ILE A 10 -31.88 -3.27 -19.09
C ILE A 10 -30.48 -3.50 -18.50
N ASP A 11 -29.63 -2.49 -18.58
CA ASP A 11 -28.28 -2.59 -18.05
C ASP A 11 -28.34 -2.65 -16.51
N ARG A 12 -27.56 -3.53 -15.89
CA ARG A 12 -27.46 -3.62 -14.42
C ARG A 12 -27.07 -2.27 -13.81
N TRP A 13 -26.28 -1.47 -14.52
CA TRP A 13 -25.84 -0.16 -14.06
C TRP A 13 -26.95 0.89 -14.02
N GLU A 14 -27.96 0.81 -14.90
CA GLU A 14 -29.10 1.74 -14.91
C GLU A 14 -29.93 1.66 -13.62
N ARG A 15 -29.95 0.49 -12.98
CA ARG A 15 -30.67 0.24 -11.72
C ARG A 15 -29.76 0.11 -10.50
N SER A 16 -28.47 0.43 -10.66
CA SER A 16 -27.53 0.39 -9.54
C SER A 16 -27.71 1.63 -8.66
N ALA A 17 -27.43 1.50 -7.36
CA ALA A 17 -27.43 2.64 -6.44
C ALA A 17 -26.35 3.69 -6.80
N HIS A 18 -25.32 3.27 -7.52
CA HIS A 18 -24.18 4.08 -7.94
C HIS A 18 -23.87 3.90 -9.44
N PRO A 19 -24.74 4.39 -10.34
CA PRO A 19 -24.54 4.26 -11.79
C PRO A 19 -23.24 4.95 -12.28
N GLU A 20 -22.82 6.03 -11.62
CA GLU A 20 -21.62 6.82 -11.91
C GLU A 20 -20.32 6.04 -11.71
N ARG A 21 -20.36 4.95 -10.94
CA ARG A 21 -19.21 4.09 -10.69
C ARG A 21 -18.94 3.09 -11.81
N ARG A 22 -19.72 3.11 -12.89
CA ARG A 22 -19.47 2.24 -14.03
C ARG A 22 -18.16 2.61 -14.73
N CYS A 23 -17.36 1.60 -15.07
CA CYS A 23 -16.19 1.79 -15.91
C CYS A 23 -16.57 2.39 -17.28
N THR A 24 -15.89 3.46 -17.67
CA THR A 24 -16.15 4.17 -18.94
C THR A 24 -15.49 3.54 -20.16
N ALA A 25 -14.60 2.55 -19.97
CA ALA A 25 -13.96 1.85 -21.08
C ALA A 25 -14.92 0.90 -21.79
N HIS A 26 -14.60 0.56 -23.04
CA HIS A 26 -15.39 -0.36 -23.87
C HIS A 26 -14.70 -1.71 -24.01
N ARG A 27 -15.50 -2.77 -24.11
CA ARG A 27 -15.06 -4.13 -24.40
C ARG A 27 -14.76 -4.29 -25.90
N LYS A 28 -14.11 -5.38 -26.28
CA LYS A 28 -13.81 -5.69 -27.70
C LYS A 28 -15.04 -5.76 -28.60
N ASN A 29 -16.20 -6.09 -28.03
CA ASN A 29 -17.48 -6.15 -28.75
C ASN A 29 -18.19 -4.78 -28.85
N GLY A 30 -17.55 -3.69 -28.43
CA GLY A 30 -18.10 -2.33 -28.49
C GLY A 30 -18.95 -1.93 -27.27
N ASP A 31 -19.39 -2.87 -26.44
CA ASP A 31 -20.20 -2.55 -25.27
C ASP A 31 -19.38 -1.85 -24.18
N GLN A 32 -19.99 -0.89 -23.47
CA GLN A 32 -19.38 -0.31 -22.29
C GLN A 32 -19.14 -1.37 -21.21
N CYS A 33 -17.97 -1.31 -20.57
CA CYS A 33 -17.59 -2.22 -19.51
C CYS A 33 -18.63 -2.26 -18.39
N LYS A 34 -19.03 -3.48 -18.02
CA LYS A 34 -19.99 -3.73 -16.92
C LYS A 34 -19.32 -3.80 -15.53
N ASN A 35 -18.02 -3.53 -15.43
CA ASN A 35 -17.30 -3.56 -14.15
C ASN A 35 -17.31 -2.18 -13.47
N ALA A 36 -17.18 -2.17 -12.14
CA ALA A 36 -17.03 -0.94 -11.39
C ALA A 36 -15.65 -0.32 -11.63
N ALA A 37 -15.61 1.00 -11.77
CA ALA A 37 -14.39 1.77 -11.71
C ALA A 37 -13.78 1.69 -10.30
N ARG A 38 -12.45 1.72 -10.24
CA ARG A 38 -11.73 1.80 -8.97
C ARG A 38 -11.96 3.18 -8.36
N HIS A 39 -11.99 3.28 -7.03
CA HIS A 39 -12.14 4.57 -6.37
C HIS A 39 -11.04 5.55 -6.82
N GLY A 40 -11.44 6.76 -7.21
CA GLY A 40 -10.54 7.79 -7.73
C GLY A 40 -10.11 7.64 -9.20
N THR A 41 -10.72 6.70 -9.95
CA THR A 41 -10.52 6.52 -11.40
C THR A 41 -11.87 6.32 -12.11
N ASN A 42 -11.87 6.39 -13.45
CA ASN A 42 -13.07 6.17 -14.29
C ASN A 42 -13.10 4.78 -14.94
N VAL A 43 -12.07 3.97 -14.71
CA VAL A 43 -11.92 2.65 -15.31
C VAL A 43 -11.76 1.57 -14.23
N CYS A 44 -12.10 0.33 -14.58
CA CYS A 44 -11.92 -0.81 -13.70
C CYS A 44 -10.47 -1.33 -13.73
N ASP A 45 -10.17 -2.28 -12.87
CA ASP A 45 -8.85 -2.90 -12.77
C ASP A 45 -8.36 -3.50 -14.10
N PHE A 46 -9.26 -4.13 -14.86
CA PHE A 46 -8.96 -4.76 -16.14
C PHE A 46 -8.78 -3.75 -17.29
N HIS A 47 -9.33 -2.54 -17.14
CA HIS A 47 -9.17 -1.44 -18.10
C HIS A 47 -8.13 -0.41 -17.65
N GLY A 48 -7.18 -0.82 -16.81
CA GLY A 48 -5.98 -0.05 -16.52
C GLY A 48 -5.99 0.77 -15.23
N ALA A 49 -6.99 0.65 -14.36
CA ALA A 49 -7.01 1.40 -13.09
C ALA A 49 -5.82 1.09 -12.17
N LYS A 50 -5.24 -0.11 -12.32
CA LYS A 50 -4.07 -0.58 -11.57
C LYS A 50 -2.74 -0.25 -12.25
N ALA A 51 -2.77 0.39 -13.43
CA ALA A 51 -1.56 0.68 -14.18
C ALA A 51 -0.58 1.56 -13.39
N PRO A 52 0.74 1.35 -13.51
CA PRO A 52 1.74 2.08 -12.72
C PRO A 52 1.64 3.60 -12.84
N GLN A 53 1.36 4.12 -14.05
CA GLN A 53 1.18 5.56 -14.29
C GLN A 53 -0.06 6.14 -13.59
N VAL A 54 -1.14 5.35 -13.47
CA VAL A 54 -2.35 5.77 -12.76
C VAL A 54 -2.09 5.84 -11.27
N LYS A 55 -1.40 4.84 -10.70
CA LYS A 55 -0.97 4.83 -9.30
C LYS A 55 -0.04 6.00 -8.98
N ARG A 56 0.94 6.27 -9.86
CA ARG A 56 1.87 7.39 -9.72
C ARG A 56 1.14 8.73 -9.70
N LYS A 57 0.20 8.95 -10.60
CA LYS A 57 -0.61 10.17 -10.64
C LYS A 57 -1.55 10.28 -9.43
N ALA A 58 -2.07 9.17 -8.91
CA ALA A 58 -2.82 9.18 -7.65
C ALA A 58 -1.94 9.59 -6.47
N ARG A 59 -0.70 9.09 -6.40
CA ARG A 59 0.27 9.50 -5.39
C ARG A 59 0.63 10.99 -5.50
N GLN A 60 0.91 11.46 -6.70
CA GLN A 60 1.19 12.87 -6.96
C GLN A 60 0.06 13.79 -6.46
N ARG A 61 -1.21 13.43 -6.70
CA ARG A 61 -2.35 14.22 -6.18
C ARG A 61 -2.42 14.26 -4.65
N ILE A 62 -1.97 13.21 -3.96
CA ILE A 62 -1.90 13.19 -2.49
C ILE A 62 -0.78 14.10 -2.00
N GLU A 63 0.38 14.06 -2.67
CA GLU A 63 1.53 14.92 -2.37
C GLU A 63 1.19 16.40 -2.61
N GLU A 64 0.55 16.74 -3.73
CA GLU A 64 0.06 18.10 -4.03
C GLU A 64 -0.98 18.59 -3.03
N ALA A 65 -1.76 17.68 -2.43
CA ALA A 65 -2.74 18.03 -1.41
C ALA A 65 -2.16 18.11 0.01
N ALA A 66 -0.89 17.74 0.21
CA ALA A 66 -0.28 17.64 1.54
C ALA A 66 -0.31 18.97 2.29
N ASP A 67 0.05 20.08 1.63
CA ASP A 67 0.07 21.41 2.25
C ASP A 67 -1.33 21.83 2.69
N ARG A 68 -2.33 21.62 1.82
CA ARG A 68 -3.74 21.88 2.17
C ARG A 68 -4.18 21.04 3.37
N MET A 69 -3.83 19.75 3.40
CA MET A 69 -4.18 18.88 4.52
C MET A 69 -3.51 19.31 5.83
N ALA A 70 -2.26 19.79 5.76
CA ALA A 70 -1.56 20.36 6.91
C ALA A 70 -2.24 21.64 7.42
N CYS A 71 -2.70 22.53 6.53
CA CYS A 71 -3.48 23.70 6.94
C CYS A 71 -4.78 23.32 7.67
N GLU A 72 -5.52 22.35 7.16
CA GLU A 72 -6.76 21.89 7.82
C GLU A 72 -6.47 21.24 9.19
N LEU A 73 -5.35 20.51 9.32
CA LEU A 73 -4.91 19.97 10.61
C LEU A 73 -4.68 21.07 11.66
N LEU A 74 -3.99 22.16 11.28
CA LEU A 74 -3.73 23.29 12.17
C LEU A 74 -5.00 24.05 12.55
N LYS A 75 -5.97 24.15 11.63
CA LYS A 75 -7.30 24.70 11.94
C LYS A 75 -8.01 23.86 13.00
N MET A 76 -8.05 22.54 12.83
CA MET A 76 -8.66 21.65 13.83
C MET A 76 -7.98 21.74 15.21
N ALA A 77 -6.66 21.96 15.24
CA ALA A 77 -5.91 22.12 16.47
C ALA A 77 -6.24 23.43 17.23
N THR A 78 -6.76 24.44 16.53
CA THR A 78 -7.03 25.79 17.09
C THR A 78 -8.52 26.15 17.15
N ASP A 79 -9.41 25.34 16.57
CA ASP A 79 -10.85 25.61 16.55
C ASP A 79 -11.52 25.23 17.88
N ASP A 80 -12.21 26.19 18.50
CA ASP A 80 -12.94 26.01 19.75
C ASP A 80 -14.15 25.06 19.64
N ASN A 81 -14.65 24.81 18.41
CA ASN A 81 -15.83 23.97 18.17
C ASN A 81 -15.50 22.49 17.93
N VAL A 82 -14.22 22.11 17.97
CA VAL A 82 -13.78 20.72 17.81
C VAL A 82 -13.73 20.04 19.17
N ALA A 83 -14.23 18.81 19.26
CA ALA A 83 -14.18 18.01 20.47
C ALA A 83 -12.72 17.89 20.99
N ASP A 84 -12.53 18.04 22.30
CA ASP A 84 -11.19 18.10 22.93
C ASP A 84 -10.30 16.91 22.56
N SER A 85 -10.87 15.72 22.42
CA SER A 85 -10.13 14.51 22.01
C SER A 85 -9.55 14.62 20.61
N VAL A 86 -10.29 15.20 19.67
CA VAL A 86 -9.87 15.43 18.28
C VAL A 86 -8.85 16.56 18.23
N LYS A 87 -9.06 17.62 19.01
CA LYS A 87 -8.12 18.75 19.13
C LYS A 87 -6.76 18.30 19.66
N LEU A 88 -6.75 17.53 20.74
CA LEU A 88 -5.54 16.99 21.34
C LEU A 88 -4.81 16.00 20.40
N ALA A 89 -5.54 15.20 19.62
CA ALA A 89 -4.95 14.37 18.58
C ALA A 89 -4.29 15.23 17.49
N ALA A 90 -4.99 16.26 16.98
CA ALA A 90 -4.46 17.16 15.95
C ALA A 90 -3.19 17.90 16.42
N ILE A 91 -3.15 18.33 17.69
CA ILE A 91 -1.97 18.98 18.29
C ILE A 91 -0.78 18.01 18.34
N ARG A 92 -0.97 16.78 18.84
CA ARG A 92 0.10 15.75 18.87
C ARG A 92 0.63 15.48 17.48
N ASP A 93 -0.27 15.28 16.53
CA ASP A 93 0.04 15.06 15.12
C ASP A 93 0.86 16.21 14.50
N ALA A 94 0.55 17.45 14.84
CA ALA A 94 1.30 18.62 14.38
C ALA A 94 2.70 18.68 15.01
N LEU A 95 2.83 18.39 16.32
CA LEU A 95 4.10 18.35 17.03
C LEU A 95 5.03 17.24 16.52
N ASP A 96 4.48 16.05 16.24
CA ASP A 96 5.24 14.93 15.69
C ASP A 96 5.82 15.27 14.31
N ARG A 97 5.03 15.95 13.47
CA ARG A 97 5.48 16.43 12.15
C ARG A 97 6.50 17.57 12.24
N ALA A 98 6.44 18.38 13.29
CA ALA A 98 7.45 19.40 13.59
C ALA A 98 8.75 18.81 14.17
N GLY A 99 8.80 17.49 14.42
CA GLY A 99 9.95 16.83 15.03
C GLY A 99 10.09 17.10 16.53
N LEU A 100 9.02 17.59 17.18
CA LEU A 100 8.97 17.90 18.61
C LEU A 100 8.42 16.75 19.45
N ALA A 101 8.32 15.55 18.86
CA ALA A 101 7.86 14.35 19.52
C ALA A 101 8.72 14.02 20.76
N ALA A 102 8.09 13.40 21.77
CA ALA A 102 8.82 12.86 22.90
C ALA A 102 9.91 11.89 22.41
N LYS A 103 11.10 11.95 23.01
CA LYS A 103 12.22 11.09 22.62
C LYS A 103 11.81 9.63 22.74
N ASN A 104 11.90 8.87 21.65
CA ASN A 104 11.76 7.43 21.70
C ASN A 104 12.93 6.85 22.51
N ALA A 105 12.63 6.23 23.65
CA ALA A 105 13.63 5.49 24.40
C ALA A 105 13.96 4.21 23.61
N VAL A 106 15.15 4.17 23.01
CA VAL A 106 15.71 2.92 22.46
C VAL A 106 16.39 2.21 23.63
N GLU A 107 15.70 1.24 24.20
CA GLU A 107 16.28 0.36 25.21
C GLU A 107 17.23 -0.62 24.53
N VAL A 108 18.52 -0.31 24.58
CA VAL A 108 19.57 -1.24 24.16
C VAL A 108 19.87 -2.14 25.35
N GLU A 109 19.28 -3.33 25.36
CA GLU A 109 19.69 -4.37 26.31
C GLU A 109 21.12 -4.82 25.98
N VAL A 110 22.10 -4.25 26.69
CA VAL A 110 23.48 -4.77 26.73
C VAL A 110 23.51 -5.91 27.76
N GLY A 111 22.79 -6.99 27.46
CA GLY A 111 22.87 -8.24 28.20
C GLY A 111 24.00 -9.14 27.71
N PRO A 112 24.38 -10.19 28.45
CA PRO A 112 25.21 -11.26 27.88
C PRO A 112 24.58 -11.75 26.57
N PRO A 113 25.39 -12.07 25.54
CA PRO A 113 24.88 -12.41 24.21
C PRO A 113 23.85 -13.52 24.35
N LYS A 114 22.71 -13.35 23.69
CA LYS A 114 21.65 -14.36 23.74
C LYS A 114 22.23 -15.69 23.24
N PRO A 115 21.81 -16.85 23.75
CA PRO A 115 22.44 -18.13 23.39
C PRO A 115 22.55 -18.38 21.88
N TYR A 116 21.60 -17.87 21.09
CA TYR A 116 21.64 -17.95 19.64
C TYR A 116 22.64 -16.99 18.97
N GLN A 117 22.96 -15.85 19.58
CA GLN A 117 24.00 -14.94 19.09
C GLN A 117 25.40 -15.56 19.25
N VAL A 118 25.64 -16.27 20.34
CA VAL A 118 26.89 -17.04 20.54
C VAL A 118 27.06 -18.07 19.43
N ILE A 119 25.98 -18.78 19.07
CA ILE A 119 26.02 -19.73 17.96
C ILE A 119 26.30 -19.00 16.63
N LEU A 120 25.64 -17.86 16.37
CA LEU A 120 25.86 -17.08 15.15
C LEU A 120 27.30 -16.57 15.01
N GLU A 121 27.95 -16.16 16.09
CA GLU A 121 29.36 -15.76 16.08
C GLU A 121 30.30 -16.91 15.69
N THR A 122 29.92 -18.14 16.01
CA THR A 122 30.69 -19.34 15.65
C THR A 122 30.35 -19.91 14.26
N ILE A 123 29.31 -19.42 13.60
CA ILE A 123 28.94 -19.86 12.26
C ILE A 123 29.84 -19.14 11.25
N GLU A 124 30.88 -19.84 10.79
CA GLU A 124 31.70 -19.40 9.67
C GLU A 124 30.99 -19.71 8.33
N ALA A 125 30.94 -18.71 7.44
CA ALA A 125 30.50 -18.91 6.07
C ALA A 125 31.67 -19.37 5.20
N GLY A 126 31.44 -20.37 4.35
CA GLY A 126 32.46 -20.91 3.44
C GLY A 126 31.85 -21.87 2.41
N SER A 127 32.63 -22.24 1.39
CA SER A 127 32.18 -23.22 0.41
C SER A 127 32.24 -24.64 1.01
N ARG A 128 31.30 -25.50 0.60
CA ARG A 128 31.30 -26.91 1.03
C ARG A 128 32.59 -27.65 0.64
N ALA A 129 33.21 -27.26 -0.47
CA ALA A 129 34.49 -27.81 -0.92
C ALA A 129 35.65 -27.42 0.03
N ASP A 130 35.68 -26.18 0.50
CA ASP A 130 36.73 -25.72 1.43
C ASP A 130 36.60 -26.38 2.81
N TYR A 131 35.36 -26.56 3.29
CA TYR A 131 35.10 -27.33 4.51
C TYR A 131 35.53 -28.80 4.37
N ARG A 132 35.23 -29.44 3.23
CA ARG A 132 35.65 -30.82 2.96
C ARG A 132 37.17 -30.97 2.94
N ARG A 133 37.87 -30.02 2.32
CA ARG A 133 39.34 -29.95 2.33
C ARG A 133 39.90 -29.81 3.73
N SER A 134 39.31 -28.95 4.58
CA SER A 134 39.82 -28.72 5.94
C SER A 134 39.68 -29.94 6.86
N ILE A 135 38.68 -30.80 6.62
CA ILE A 135 38.52 -32.08 7.34
C ILE A 135 39.17 -33.28 6.62
N GLY A 136 39.93 -33.04 5.56
CA GLY A 136 40.70 -34.07 4.85
C GLY A 136 39.89 -35.01 3.94
N GLN A 137 38.63 -34.66 3.62
CA GLN A 137 37.85 -35.36 2.60
C GLN A 137 38.05 -34.68 1.24
N LEU A 138 38.77 -35.33 0.33
CA LEU A 138 38.82 -34.91 -1.07
C LEU A 138 37.50 -35.28 -1.76
N ASP A 139 36.98 -34.37 -2.58
CA ASP A 139 35.79 -34.63 -3.39
C ASP A 139 36.10 -35.78 -4.37
N ALA A 140 35.39 -36.89 -4.26
CA ALA A 140 35.50 -38.06 -5.14
C ALA A 140 34.87 -37.80 -6.52
N ILE A 141 35.33 -36.75 -7.21
CA ILE A 141 34.98 -36.43 -8.59
C ILE A 141 36.26 -36.01 -9.32
N GLU A 142 37.25 -36.90 -9.35
CA GLU A 142 38.36 -36.84 -10.30
C GLU A 142 38.95 -38.24 -10.45
N LEU A 143 38.15 -39.15 -11.03
CA LEU A 143 38.64 -40.36 -11.67
C LEU A 143 37.99 -40.45 -13.05
N GLN A 144 38.65 -39.81 -14.02
CA GLN A 144 38.69 -40.29 -15.41
C GLN A 144 39.98 -41.06 -15.60
#